data_AF-A0A843JEM3-F1
#
_entry.id   AF-A0A843JEM3-F1
#
_cell.length_a   1.000
_cell.length_b   1.000
_cell.length_c   1.000
_cell.angle_alpha   90.00
_cell.angle_beta   90.00
_cell.angle_gamma   90.00
#
_symmetry.space_group_name_H-M   'P 1'
#
loop_
_entity.id
_entity.type
_entity.pdbx_description
1 polymer ?
#
loop_
_entity_poly.entity_id
_entity_poly.type
_entity_poly.pdbx_seq_one_letter_code
_entity_poly.pdbx_strand_id
1 'polypeptide(L)'
;MWKILGKEAIYIDIPETWKKGMLELTPEDEKGKLFKEILEASEVEYLFNPQTLEHTFFIRLSDDITPEQIQSMADTTLDILKALEVPVVEIEKDVQRYQVIITNYHEPELIGLNKTPGMSSGQVFLPIINSLTSPGRLNQKFNGPEI
;
A
#
# COMPACT_ATOMS: atom_id res chain seq x y z
N MET A 1 -17.93 -7.11 -14.39
CA MET A 1 -18.41 -6.28 -13.25
C MET A 1 -17.47 -6.51 -12.07
N TRP A 2 -17.13 -5.45 -11.33
CA TRP A 2 -16.16 -5.52 -10.23
C TRP A 2 -16.87 -5.88 -8.93
N LYS A 3 -16.23 -6.73 -8.12
CA LYS A 3 -16.61 -6.99 -6.74
C LYS A 3 -15.43 -6.72 -5.81
N ILE A 4 -15.70 -5.94 -4.78
CA ILE A 4 -14.74 -5.57 -3.75
C ILE A 4 -15.28 -6.08 -2.42
N LEU A 5 -14.54 -6.96 -1.76
CA LEU A 5 -14.98 -7.65 -0.53
C LEU A 5 -16.36 -8.31 -0.71
N GLY A 6 -16.61 -8.91 -1.88
CA GLY A 6 -17.88 -9.54 -2.25
C GLY A 6 -19.03 -8.59 -2.67
N LYS A 7 -18.85 -7.26 -2.56
CA LYS A 7 -19.86 -6.26 -2.93
C LYS A 7 -19.62 -5.71 -4.33
N GLU A 8 -20.69 -5.52 -5.10
CA GLU A 8 -20.60 -4.89 -6.42
C GLU A 8 -20.10 -3.44 -6.32
N ALA A 9 -19.15 -3.09 -7.17
CA ALA A 9 -18.61 -1.74 -7.26
C ALA A 9 -18.42 -1.32 -8.72
N ILE A 10 -18.51 -0.02 -8.97
CA ILE A 10 -17.98 0.61 -10.18
C ILE A 10 -16.62 1.23 -9.87
N TYR A 11 -15.80 1.50 -10.89
CA TYR A 11 -14.40 1.90 -10.70
C TYR A 11 -14.22 3.08 -9.73
N ILE A 12 -15.10 4.09 -9.81
CA ILE A 12 -15.07 5.27 -8.94
C ILE A 12 -15.43 4.98 -7.48
N ASP A 13 -16.18 3.91 -7.23
CA ASP A 13 -16.69 3.55 -5.90
C ASP A 13 -15.87 2.45 -5.23
N ILE A 14 -14.83 1.93 -5.90
CA ILE A 14 -13.94 0.90 -5.36
C ILE A 14 -13.36 1.30 -3.98
N PRO A 15 -12.74 2.49 -3.80
CA PRO A 15 -12.16 2.85 -2.51
C PRO A 15 -13.21 2.95 -1.40
N GLU A 16 -14.36 3.57 -1.70
CA GLU A 16 -15.49 3.71 -0.77
C GLU A 16 -16.09 2.36 -0.39
N THR A 17 -16.29 1.47 -1.37
CA THR A 17 -16.80 0.12 -1.15
C THR A 17 -15.85 -0.70 -0.29
N TRP A 18 -14.54 -0.58 -0.55
CA TRP A 18 -13.52 -1.23 0.27
C TRP A 18 -13.55 -0.71 1.71
N LYS A 19 -13.52 0.62 1.89
CA LYS A 19 -13.54 1.27 3.21
C LYS A 19 -14.74 0.82 4.04
N LYS A 20 -15.95 0.89 3.45
CA LYS A 20 -17.19 0.43 4.11
C LYS A 20 -17.15 -1.05 4.45
N GLY A 21 -16.67 -1.89 3.54
CA GLY A 21 -16.51 -3.32 3.79
C GLY A 21 -15.57 -3.60 4.96
N MET A 22 -14.42 -2.93 5.01
CA MET A 22 -13.48 -3.07 6.13
C MET A 22 -14.10 -2.64 7.46
N LEU A 23 -14.82 -1.51 7.50
CA LEU A 23 -15.50 -1.04 8.72
C LEU A 23 -16.56 -2.03 9.22
N GLU A 24 -17.33 -2.63 8.31
CA GLU A 24 -18.35 -3.63 8.66
C GLU A 24 -17.74 -4.95 9.14
N LEU A 25 -16.61 -5.37 8.56
CA LEU A 25 -15.94 -6.62 8.90
C LEU A 25 -15.06 -6.52 10.15
N THR A 26 -14.78 -5.29 10.62
CA THR A 26 -13.91 -5.07 11.78
C THR A 26 -14.61 -5.50 13.07
N PRO A 27 -13.96 -6.31 13.93
CA PRO A 27 -14.50 -6.72 15.22
C PRO A 27 -14.76 -5.53 16.17
N GLU A 28 -15.61 -5.74 17.18
CA GLU A 28 -16.00 -4.74 18.19
C GLU A 28 -15.10 -4.71 19.43
N ASP A 29 -13.89 -5.27 19.32
CA ASP A 29 -12.90 -5.25 20.39
C ASP A 29 -12.15 -3.90 20.45
N GLU A 30 -11.27 -3.72 21.44
CA GLU A 30 -10.54 -2.46 21.63
C GLU A 30 -9.68 -2.10 20.40
N LYS A 31 -9.02 -3.11 19.81
CA LYS A 31 -8.21 -2.95 18.60
C LYS A 31 -9.07 -2.59 17.38
N GLY A 32 -10.23 -3.24 17.23
CA GLY A 32 -11.17 -2.96 16.16
C GLY A 32 -11.81 -1.58 16.27
N LYS A 33 -12.11 -1.10 17.48
CA LYS A 33 -12.60 0.28 17.69
C LYS A 33 -11.57 1.33 17.27
N LEU A 34 -10.31 1.15 17.67
CA LEU A 34 -9.21 2.02 17.24
C LEU A 34 -9.06 1.98 15.72
N PHE A 35 -9.15 0.80 15.11
CA PHE A 35 -9.09 0.65 13.66
C PHE A 35 -10.22 1.41 12.96
N LYS A 36 -11.47 1.30 13.44
CA LYS A 36 -12.61 2.00 12.87
C LYS A 36 -12.43 3.52 12.94
N GLU A 37 -12.02 4.04 14.10
CA GLU A 37 -11.81 5.46 14.31
C GLU A 37 -10.76 6.03 13.33
N ILE A 38 -9.60 5.37 13.22
CA ILE A 38 -8.53 5.79 12.32
C ILE A 38 -8.98 5.67 10.86
N LEU A 39 -9.57 4.54 10.46
CA LEU A 39 -9.98 4.30 9.07
C LEU A 39 -11.08 5.29 8.63
N GLU A 40 -12.04 5.61 9.49
CA GLU A 40 -13.10 6.58 9.20
C GLU A 40 -12.53 7.96 8.90
N ALA A 41 -11.54 8.41 9.67
CA ALA A 41 -10.84 9.68 9.47
C ALA A 41 -9.88 9.67 8.27
N SER A 42 -9.46 8.49 7.80
CA SER A 42 -8.45 8.35 6.75
C SER A 42 -9.05 8.38 5.34
N GLU A 43 -8.27 8.87 4.38
CA GLU A 43 -8.58 8.77 2.96
C GLU A 43 -8.09 7.43 2.41
N VAL A 44 -8.97 6.72 1.69
CA VAL A 44 -8.62 5.49 0.98
C VAL A 44 -8.60 5.79 -0.51
N GLU A 45 -7.45 5.64 -1.13
CA GLU A 45 -7.28 5.75 -2.57
C GLU A 45 -7.17 4.36 -3.20
N TYR A 46 -7.49 4.27 -4.48
CA TYR A 46 -7.41 3.03 -5.23
C TYR A 46 -6.63 3.25 -6.53
N LEU A 47 -5.61 2.42 -6.76
CA LEU A 47 -4.78 2.45 -7.95
C LEU A 47 -4.70 1.06 -8.58
N PHE A 48 -4.91 1.00 -9.90
CA PHE A 48 -4.67 -0.19 -10.68
C PHE A 48 -3.37 -0.03 -11.48
N ASN A 49 -2.43 -0.95 -11.30
CA ASN A 49 -1.23 -1.00 -12.13
C ASN A 49 -1.45 -1.95 -13.32
N PRO A 50 -1.60 -1.44 -14.56
CA PRO A 50 -1.86 -2.29 -15.72
C PRO A 50 -0.67 -3.14 -16.15
N GLN A 51 0.56 -2.84 -15.71
CA GLN A 51 1.75 -3.62 -16.04
C GLN A 51 1.87 -4.87 -15.17
N THR A 52 1.58 -4.74 -13.87
CA THR A 52 1.64 -5.84 -12.90
C THR A 52 0.28 -6.50 -12.67
N LEU A 53 -0.79 -5.89 -13.17
CA LEU A 53 -2.20 -6.25 -12.93
C LEU A 53 -2.53 -6.27 -11.42
N GLU A 54 -1.91 -5.37 -10.66
CA GLU A 54 -2.04 -5.31 -9.21
C GLU A 54 -2.98 -4.18 -8.78
N HIS A 55 -3.90 -4.53 -7.88
CA HIS A 55 -4.87 -3.63 -7.28
C HIS A 55 -4.36 -3.11 -5.95
N THR A 56 -4.13 -1.80 -5.85
CA THR A 56 -3.56 -1.19 -4.64
C THR A 56 -4.61 -0.36 -3.94
N PHE A 57 -4.87 -0.68 -2.66
CA PHE A 57 -5.62 0.17 -1.75
C PHE A 57 -4.64 0.95 -0.89
N PHE A 58 -4.69 2.28 -0.96
CA PHE A 58 -3.76 3.16 -0.28
C PHE A 58 -4.50 3.89 0.84
N ILE A 59 -4.14 3.64 2.09
CA ILE A 59 -4.70 4.30 3.26
C ILE A 59 -3.74 5.39 3.69
N ARG A 60 -4.15 6.63 3.45
CA ARG A 60 -3.38 7.81 3.86
C ARG A 60 -3.77 8.20 5.27
N LEU A 61 -2.80 8.05 6.18
CA LEU A 61 -2.94 8.38 7.59
C LEU A 61 -2.46 9.81 7.87
N SER A 62 -2.97 10.38 8.95
CA SER A 62 -2.52 11.66 9.48
C SER A 62 -1.17 11.52 10.23
N ASP A 63 -0.42 12.62 10.32
CA ASP A 63 0.93 12.64 10.89
C ASP A 63 0.96 12.43 12.42
N ASP A 64 -0.17 12.62 13.09
CA ASP A 64 -0.34 12.36 14.53
C ASP A 64 -0.50 10.87 14.85
N ILE A 65 -0.71 10.02 13.85
CA ILE A 65 -0.79 8.56 14.03
C ILE A 65 0.61 7.99 14.27
N THR A 66 0.77 7.28 15.40
CA THR A 66 2.07 6.72 15.80
C THR A 66 2.41 5.43 15.03
N PRO A 67 3.70 5.06 14.91
CA PRO A 67 4.10 3.80 14.26
C PRO A 67 3.40 2.56 14.84
N GLU A 68 3.17 2.52 16.15
CA GLU A 68 2.46 1.42 16.81
C GLU A 68 0.99 1.34 16.38
N GLN A 69 0.34 2.48 16.17
CA GLN A 69 -1.01 2.54 15.64
C GLN A 69 -1.03 2.11 14.16
N ILE A 70 -0.04 2.51 13.36
CA ILE A 70 0.12 2.04 11.97
C ILE A 70 0.28 0.51 11.93
N GLN A 71 1.12 -0.05 12.78
CA GLN A 71 1.30 -1.50 12.88
C GLN A 71 0.00 -2.19 13.32
N SER A 72 -0.71 -1.62 14.31
CA SER A 72 -2.01 -2.13 14.73
C SER A 72 -3.03 -2.14 13.59
N MET A 73 -3.06 -1.07 12.77
CA MET A 73 -3.89 -0.98 11.57
C MET A 73 -3.54 -2.07 10.55
N ALA A 74 -2.26 -2.30 10.30
CA ALA A 74 -1.78 -3.34 9.38
C ALA A 74 -2.17 -4.75 9.85
N ASP A 75 -1.98 -5.04 11.14
CA ASP A 75 -2.33 -6.33 11.73
C ASP A 75 -3.84 -6.57 11.66
N THR A 76 -4.67 -5.58 12.05
CA THR A 76 -6.13 -5.70 11.97
C THR A 76 -6.61 -5.88 10.54
N THR A 77 -6.02 -5.14 9.58
CA THR A 77 -6.31 -5.31 8.15
C THR A 77 -6.00 -6.74 7.71
N LEU A 78 -4.82 -7.25 8.07
CA LEU A 78 -4.41 -8.60 7.72
C LEU A 78 -5.32 -9.67 8.33
N ASP A 79 -5.73 -9.50 9.58
CA ASP A 79 -6.62 -10.43 10.28
C ASP A 79 -8.01 -10.48 9.62
N ILE A 80 -8.58 -9.31 9.29
CA ILE A 80 -9.86 -9.21 8.56
C ILE A 80 -9.77 -9.91 7.21
N LEU A 81 -8.73 -9.61 6.43
CA LEU A 81 -8.59 -10.15 5.07
C LEU A 81 -8.28 -11.65 5.06
N LYS A 82 -7.60 -12.18 6.08
CA LYS A 82 -7.37 -13.63 6.25
C LYS A 82 -8.63 -14.39 6.67
N ALA A 83 -9.50 -13.76 7.46
CA ALA A 83 -10.75 -14.36 7.89
C ALA A 83 -11.82 -14.36 6.78
N LEU A 84 -11.59 -13.64 5.68
CA LEU A 84 -12.53 -13.49 4.59
C LEU A 84 -12.62 -14.76 3.73
N GLU A 85 -13.82 -15.31 3.56
CA GLU A 85 -14.06 -16.46 2.69
C GLU A 85 -14.27 -16.09 1.21
N VAL A 86 -14.44 -14.79 0.93
CA VAL A 86 -14.64 -14.25 -0.42
C VAL A 86 -13.39 -13.53 -0.93
N PRO A 87 -13.17 -13.45 -2.26
CA PRO A 87 -12.08 -12.65 -2.80
C PRO A 87 -12.20 -11.17 -2.44
N VAL A 88 -11.07 -10.54 -2.14
CA VAL A 88 -11.00 -9.10 -1.86
C VAL A 88 -11.28 -8.29 -3.13
N VAL A 89 -10.73 -8.73 -4.26
CA VAL A 89 -10.99 -8.15 -5.58
C VAL A 89 -11.32 -9.29 -6.54
N GLU A 90 -12.51 -9.22 -7.13
CA GLU A 90 -12.97 -10.14 -8.18
C GLU A 90 -13.47 -9.31 -9.38
N ILE A 91 -13.01 -9.66 -10.58
CA ILE A 91 -13.46 -9.05 -11.83
C ILE A 91 -13.96 -10.18 -12.71
N GLU A 92 -15.25 -10.17 -13.05
CA GLU A 92 -15.86 -11.19 -13.95
C GLU A 92 -15.65 -12.64 -13.49
N LYS A 93 -15.61 -12.87 -12.17
CA LYS A 93 -15.34 -14.15 -11.48
C LYS A 93 -13.87 -14.56 -11.42
N ASP A 94 -12.96 -13.73 -11.91
CA ASP A 94 -11.53 -13.93 -11.75
C ASP A 94 -10.99 -13.18 -10.53
N VAL A 95 -10.31 -13.91 -9.65
CA VAL A 95 -9.64 -13.38 -8.47
C VAL A 95 -8.43 -12.56 -8.89
N GLN A 96 -8.35 -11.33 -8.41
CA GLN A 96 -7.26 -10.41 -8.74
C GLN A 96 -6.23 -10.33 -7.62
N ARG A 97 -5.00 -9.97 -7.99
CA ARG A 97 -3.93 -9.66 -7.04
C ARG A 97 -4.14 -8.29 -6.45
N TYR A 98 -3.91 -8.16 -5.15
CA TYR A 98 -4.06 -6.88 -4.48
C TYR A 98 -2.98 -6.69 -3.41
N GLN A 99 -2.78 -5.43 -3.06
CA GLN A 99 -1.99 -5.02 -1.91
C GLN A 99 -2.69 -3.86 -1.18
N VAL A 100 -2.44 -3.77 0.12
CA VAL A 100 -2.91 -2.66 0.95
C VAL A 100 -1.67 -1.95 1.48
N ILE A 101 -1.58 -0.65 1.23
CA ILE A 101 -0.50 0.21 1.70
C ILE A 101 -1.10 1.14 2.75
N ILE A 102 -0.50 1.16 3.93
CA ILE A 102 -0.89 2.03 5.04
C ILE A 102 0.30 2.92 5.34
N THR A 103 0.14 4.24 5.26
CA THR A 103 1.26 5.15 5.48
C THR A 103 0.79 6.56 5.83
N ASN A 104 1.61 7.27 6.61
CA ASN A 104 1.54 8.72 6.78
C ASN A 104 2.62 9.47 5.97
N TYR A 105 3.37 8.79 5.08
CA TYR A 105 4.57 9.26 4.36
C TYR A 105 5.75 9.71 5.23
N HIS A 106 5.49 10.07 6.49
CA HIS A 106 6.41 10.60 7.47
C HIS A 106 6.87 9.55 8.48
N GLU A 107 6.84 8.26 8.12
CA GLU A 107 7.43 7.21 8.94
C GLU A 107 8.92 7.54 9.17
N PRO A 108 9.32 7.87 10.42
CA PRO A 108 10.69 8.27 10.75
C PRO A 108 11.72 7.22 10.28
N GLU A 109 11.29 5.97 10.26
CA GLU A 109 12.09 4.82 9.82
C GLU A 109 12.33 4.75 8.31
N LEU A 110 11.38 5.18 7.48
CA LEU A 110 11.53 5.24 6.02
C LEU A 110 12.32 6.48 5.61
N ILE A 111 12.08 7.62 6.26
CA ILE A 111 12.76 8.90 6.00
C ILE A 111 14.13 9.03 6.73
N GLY A 112 14.49 8.06 7.57
CA GLY A 112 15.78 8.00 8.27
C GLY A 112 15.94 9.03 9.39
N LEU A 113 14.87 9.69 9.82
CA LEU A 113 14.87 10.53 11.01
C LEU A 113 14.86 9.60 12.24
N ASN A 114 15.97 9.61 12.99
CA ASN A 114 16.30 8.72 14.13
C ASN A 114 16.98 7.37 13.80
N LYS A 115 17.49 7.15 12.58
CA LYS A 115 18.36 6.00 12.29
C LYS A 115 19.85 6.36 12.40
N THR A 116 20.66 5.42 12.89
CA THR A 116 22.13 5.49 12.82
C THR A 116 22.54 5.73 11.35
N PRO A 117 23.49 6.65 11.06
CA PRO A 117 23.91 6.93 9.69
C PRO A 117 24.25 5.65 8.92
N GLY A 118 23.61 5.41 7.77
CA GLY A 118 23.88 4.27 6.89
C GLY A 118 22.91 3.08 6.94
N MET A 119 21.81 3.14 7.71
CA MET A 119 20.85 2.03 7.87
C MET A 119 19.40 2.34 7.43
N SER A 120 19.18 3.36 6.59
CA SER A 120 17.90 3.50 5.88
C SER A 120 17.95 2.71 4.58
N SER A 121 16.93 1.89 4.31
CA SER A 121 16.75 1.21 3.02
C SER A 121 16.79 2.20 1.86
N GLY A 122 16.26 3.41 2.05
CA GLY A 122 16.36 4.52 1.09
C GLY A 122 17.81 4.89 0.75
N GLN A 123 18.73 4.94 1.73
CA GLN A 123 20.15 5.24 1.48
C GLN A 123 20.90 4.13 0.73
N VAL A 124 20.45 2.88 0.84
CA VAL A 124 21.03 1.75 0.09
C VAL A 124 20.61 1.78 -1.37
N PHE A 125 19.35 2.14 -1.65
CA PHE A 125 18.81 2.16 -3.01
C PHE A 125 19.01 3.48 -3.75
N LEU A 126 19.15 4.60 -3.05
CA LEU A 126 19.40 5.92 -3.64
C LEU A 126 20.63 5.96 -4.58
N PRO A 127 21.78 5.34 -4.28
CA PRO A 127 22.90 5.26 -5.21
C PRO A 127 22.55 4.53 -6.52
N ILE A 128 21.75 3.47 -6.44
CA ILE A 128 21.32 2.68 -7.60
C ILE A 128 20.35 3.51 -8.45
N ILE A 129 19.35 4.12 -7.80
CA ILE A 129 18.36 4.97 -8.48
C ILE A 129 19.05 6.17 -9.11
N ASN A 130 19.95 6.86 -8.38
CA ASN A 130 20.72 7.98 -8.92
C ASN A 130 21.62 7.56 -10.08
N SER A 131 22.22 6.36 -10.05
CA SER A 131 23.00 5.84 -11.19
C SER A 131 22.13 5.62 -12.43
N LEU A 132 20.88 5.18 -12.26
CA LEU A 132 19.95 4.90 -13.35
C LEU A 132 19.26 6.15 -13.90
N THR A 133 19.02 7.16 -13.07
CA THR A 133 18.27 8.39 -13.43
C THR A 133 19.17 9.58 -13.72
N SER A 134 20.43 9.55 -13.28
CA SER A 134 21.40 10.59 -13.67
C SER A 134 21.61 10.53 -15.18
N PRO A 135 21.62 11.67 -15.89
CA PRO A 135 21.92 11.69 -17.31
C PRO A 135 23.31 11.08 -17.54
N GLY A 136 23.35 9.86 -18.08
CA GLY A 136 24.60 9.16 -18.33
C GLY A 136 25.44 9.94 -19.35
N ARG A 137 26.72 10.15 -19.06
CA ARG A 137 27.69 10.50 -20.09
C ARG A 137 28.00 9.26 -20.93
N LEU A 138 28.06 9.44 -22.24
CA LEU A 138 28.44 8.41 -23.21
C LEU A 138 29.76 7.76 -22.76
N ASN A 139 29.76 6.43 -22.58
CA ASN A 139 30.94 5.70 -22.16
C ASN A 139 31.95 5.66 -23.32
N GLN A 140 32.96 6.53 -23.29
CA GLN A 140 33.98 6.65 -24.35
C GLN A 140 34.83 5.39 -24.55
N LYS A 141 34.72 4.40 -23.65
CA LYS A 141 35.40 3.11 -23.71
C LYS A 141 34.48 1.94 -24.08
N PHE A 142 33.22 2.20 -24.43
CA PHE A 142 32.33 1.15 -24.88
C PHE A 142 32.69 0.75 -26.32
N ASN A 143 33.61 -0.21 -26.45
CA ASN A 143 33.69 -1.03 -27.65
C ASN A 143 32.51 -2.00 -27.56
N GLY A 144 31.45 -1.73 -28.32
CA GLY A 144 30.29 -2.61 -28.40
C GLY A 144 30.68 -4.04 -28.80
N PRO A 145 29.76 -5.01 -28.70
CA PRO A 145 30.05 -6.35 -29.18
C PRO A 145 30.43 -6.30 -30.66
N GLU A 146 31.60 -6.84 -31.01
CA GLU A 146 31.98 -7.07 -32.39
C GLU A 146 30.96 -8.02 -33.01
N ILE A 147 30.23 -7.53 -34.03
CA ILE A 147 29.31 -8.31 -34.86
C ILE A 147 30.13 -8.89 -36.02
#